data_AF-A0A2N5SG14-F1
#
_entry.id   AF-A0A2N5SG14-F1
#
_cell.length_a   1.000
_cell.length_b   1.000
_cell.length_c   1.000
_cell.angle_alpha   90.00
_cell.angle_beta   90.00
_cell.angle_gamma   90.00
#
_symmetry.space_group_name_H-M   'P 1'
#
loop_
_entity.id
_entity.type
_entity.pdbx_description
1 polymer ?
#
loop_
_entity_poly.entity_id
_entity_poly.type
_entity_poly.pdbx_seq_one_letter_code
_entity_poly.pdbx_strand_id
1 'polypeptide(L)'
;MSWAHEILIDLKRAIGQLDTWLASPKILDLSNPENRLAMVSIALPLPSKLQVLRSELQLRLTHHQQLIKHWMCDVDWLWDRTRNLHTKSTHPWFDTMADLRERYHENSINSIDNAMELLGFDSNPPDEVEGVSDEAQQSISNDEHNNCT
;
A
#
# COMPACT_ATOMS: atom_id res chain seq x y z
N MET A 1 22.85 -4.49 -0.99
CA MET A 1 22.38 -3.32 -1.77
C MET A 1 21.02 -3.68 -2.35
N SER A 2 19.95 -3.48 -1.60
CA SER A 2 18.59 -3.71 -2.11
C SER A 2 18.06 -2.42 -2.69
N TRP A 3 18.30 -2.21 -3.98
CA TRP A 3 17.86 -1.03 -4.74
C TRP A 3 16.40 -0.63 -4.47
N ALA A 4 15.52 -1.61 -4.28
CA ALA A 4 14.11 -1.35 -3.96
C ALA A 4 13.86 -0.73 -2.57
N HIS A 5 14.68 -1.05 -1.56
CA HIS A 5 14.63 -0.40 -0.24
C HIS A 5 15.14 1.04 -0.32
N GLU A 6 16.24 1.26 -1.05
CA GLU A 6 16.83 2.59 -1.23
C GLU A 6 15.85 3.53 -1.95
N ILE A 7 15.22 3.08 -3.04
CA ILE A 7 14.17 3.87 -3.72
C ILE A 7 13.01 4.20 -2.77
N LEU A 8 12.58 3.26 -1.95
CA LEU A 8 11.46 3.47 -1.03
C LEU A 8 11.78 4.52 0.02
N ILE A 9 13.01 4.50 0.58
CA ILE A 9 13.51 5.54 1.49
C ILE A 9 13.57 6.89 0.78
N ASP A 10 14.10 6.92 -0.44
CA ASP A 10 14.26 8.15 -1.22
C ASP A 10 12.93 8.82 -1.53
N LEU A 11 11.93 8.03 -1.96
CA LEU A 11 10.58 8.53 -2.24
C LEU A 11 9.91 9.08 -0.97
N LYS A 12 9.99 8.36 0.15
CA LYS A 12 9.44 8.83 1.43
C LYS A 12 10.11 10.12 1.90
N ARG A 13 11.43 10.20 1.80
CA ARG A 13 12.21 11.38 2.14
C ARG A 13 11.84 12.57 1.28
N ALA A 14 11.72 12.39 -0.03
CA ALA A 14 11.33 13.44 -0.97
C ALA A 14 9.91 13.96 -0.69
N ILE A 15 8.95 13.08 -0.38
CA ILE A 15 7.60 13.48 0.02
C ILE A 15 7.63 14.30 1.32
N GLY A 16 8.38 13.86 2.34
CA GLY A 16 8.50 14.62 3.60
C GLY A 16 9.14 16.00 3.43
N GLN A 17 10.11 16.13 2.51
CA GLN A 17 10.67 17.43 2.15
C GLN A 17 9.63 18.34 1.48
N LEU A 18 8.83 17.81 0.55
CA LEU A 18 7.74 18.56 -0.08
C LEU A 18 6.67 18.99 0.94
N ASP A 19 6.31 18.13 1.89
CA ASP A 19 5.36 18.46 2.95
C ASP A 19 5.87 19.61 3.83
N THR A 20 7.16 19.61 4.15
CA THR A 20 7.82 20.70 4.89
C THR A 20 7.76 22.02 4.12
N TRP A 21 8.00 21.98 2.80
CA TRP A 21 7.92 23.16 1.94
C TRP A 21 6.49 23.65 1.71
N LEU A 22 5.50 22.75 1.67
CA LEU A 22 4.08 23.11 1.61
C LEU A 22 3.63 23.80 2.90
N ALA A 23 4.09 23.31 4.05
CA ALA A 23 3.79 23.92 5.36
C ALA A 23 4.45 25.30 5.53
N SER A 24 5.65 25.49 4.98
CA SER A 24 6.34 26.78 5.02
C SER A 24 7.06 27.10 3.70
N PRO A 25 6.34 27.67 2.72
CA PRO A 25 6.91 27.99 1.41
C PRO A 25 8.01 29.06 1.44
N LYS A 26 8.15 29.80 2.55
CA LYS A 26 9.19 30.83 2.74
C LYS A 26 10.59 30.25 2.93
N ILE A 27 10.70 28.96 3.23
CA ILE A 27 11.98 28.24 3.38
C ILE A 27 12.61 27.94 2.00
N LEU A 28 11.83 28.05 0.93
CA LEU A 28 12.30 27.75 -0.43
C LEU A 28 13.11 28.90 -1.00
N ASP A 29 14.43 28.73 -1.00
CA ASP A 29 15.31 29.53 -1.84
C ASP A 29 15.27 29.00 -3.28
N LEU A 30 14.45 29.63 -4.11
CA LEU A 30 14.33 29.35 -5.55
C LEU A 30 15.56 29.86 -6.35
N SER A 31 16.42 30.66 -5.72
CA SER A 31 17.66 31.18 -6.33
C SER A 31 18.82 30.20 -6.21
N ASN A 32 18.69 29.19 -5.34
CA ASN A 32 19.70 28.16 -5.15
C ASN A 32 19.71 27.19 -6.36
N PRO A 33 20.83 27.06 -7.10
CA PRO A 33 20.94 26.14 -8.24
C PRO A 33 20.84 24.66 -7.85
N GLU A 34 21.04 24.30 -6.58
CA GLU A 34 20.80 22.93 -6.07
C GLU A 34 19.31 22.64 -5.86
N ASN A 35 18.46 23.66 -5.89
CA ASN A 35 17.03 23.49 -5.73
C ASN A 35 16.44 22.85 -6.99
N ARG A 36 16.26 21.53 -6.94
CA ARG A 36 15.69 20.76 -8.06
C ARG A 36 14.28 21.23 -8.44
N LEU A 37 13.56 21.92 -7.56
CA LEU A 37 12.28 22.55 -7.91
C LEU A 37 12.44 23.72 -8.87
N ALA A 38 13.54 24.46 -8.83
CA ALA A 38 13.83 25.49 -9.83
C ALA A 38 14.05 24.86 -11.22
N MET A 39 14.62 23.65 -11.28
CA MET A 39 14.83 22.90 -12.52
C MET A 39 13.54 22.31 -13.12
N VAL A 40 12.51 22.08 -12.32
CA VAL A 40 11.23 21.55 -12.83
C VAL A 40 10.47 22.66 -13.55
N SER A 41 10.45 22.66 -14.88
CA SER A 41 9.70 23.65 -15.68
C SER A 41 8.20 23.35 -15.72
N ILE A 42 7.53 23.49 -14.57
CA ILE A 42 6.06 23.48 -14.50
C ILE A 42 5.61 24.94 -14.44
N ALA A 43 4.81 25.36 -15.43
CA ALA A 43 4.22 26.70 -15.51
C ALA A 43 3.02 26.85 -14.56
N LEU A 44 3.21 26.58 -13.27
CA LEU A 44 2.22 26.72 -12.22
C LEU A 44 2.78 27.58 -11.08
N PRO A 45 1.90 28.27 -10.31
CA PRO A 45 2.30 28.89 -9.05
C PRO A 45 2.99 27.88 -8.12
N LEU A 46 3.97 28.35 -7.33
CA LEU A 46 4.79 27.48 -6.46
C LEU A 46 3.96 26.53 -5.58
N PRO A 47 2.86 26.95 -4.92
CA PRO A 47 2.04 26.03 -4.13
C PRO A 47 1.42 24.91 -4.97
N SER A 48 0.86 25.24 -6.13
CA SER A 48 0.27 24.27 -7.07
C SER A 48 1.34 23.33 -7.62
N LYS A 49 2.54 23.83 -7.91
CA LYS A 49 3.67 23.02 -8.35
C LYS A 49 4.12 22.01 -7.30
N LEU A 50 4.25 22.43 -6.04
CA LEU A 50 4.58 21.55 -4.92
C LEU A 50 3.52 20.48 -4.72
N GLN A 51 2.24 20.84 -4.85
CA GLN A 51 1.14 19.90 -4.72
C GLN A 51 1.14 18.85 -5.85
N VAL A 52 1.36 19.26 -7.10
CA VAL A 52 1.48 18.33 -8.24
C VAL A 52 2.65 17.37 -8.04
N LEU A 53 3.82 17.88 -7.64
CA LEU A 53 4.99 17.04 -7.37
C LEU A 53 4.75 16.06 -6.22
N ARG A 54 4.06 16.50 -5.17
CA ARG A 54 3.69 15.63 -4.05
C ARG A 54 2.79 14.50 -4.52
N SER A 55 1.75 14.81 -5.29
CA SER A 55 0.84 13.80 -5.83
C SER A 55 1.53 12.82 -6.77
N GLU A 56 2.42 13.28 -7.65
CA GLU A 56 3.21 12.40 -8.52
C GLU A 56 4.14 11.49 -7.70
N LEU A 57 4.85 12.03 -6.70
CA LEU A 57 5.71 11.21 -5.85
C LEU A 57 4.93 10.19 -5.02
N GLN A 58 3.73 10.55 -4.54
CA GLN A 58 2.83 9.62 -3.87
C GLN A 58 2.40 8.49 -4.82
N LEU A 59 2.00 8.82 -6.06
CA LEU A 59 1.66 7.83 -7.07
C LEU A 59 2.83 6.89 -7.37
N ARG A 60 4.04 7.44 -7.52
CA ARG A 60 5.27 6.65 -7.73
C ARG A 60 5.57 5.74 -6.55
N LEU A 61 5.40 6.22 -5.32
CA LEU A 61 5.55 5.41 -4.11
C LEU A 61 4.56 4.25 -4.11
N THR A 62 3.29 4.50 -4.44
CA THR A 62 2.27 3.45 -4.52
C THR A 62 2.62 2.41 -5.58
N HIS A 63 3.00 2.82 -6.80
CA HIS A 63 3.43 1.89 -7.85
C HIS A 63 4.66 1.08 -7.44
N HIS A 64 5.64 1.71 -6.79
CA HIS A 64 6.84 1.02 -6.30
C HIS A 64 6.49 -0.02 -5.23
N GLN A 65 5.61 0.33 -4.30
CA GLN A 65 5.12 -0.59 -3.27
C GLN A 65 4.33 -1.77 -3.87
N GLN A 66 3.55 -1.53 -4.93
CA GLN A 66 2.87 -2.59 -5.69
C GLN A 66 3.86 -3.49 -6.43
N LEU A 67 4.90 -2.93 -7.03
CA LEU A 67 5.96 -3.71 -7.69
C LEU A 67 6.69 -4.60 -6.68
N ILE A 68 7.08 -4.02 -5.53
CA ILE A 68 7.68 -4.77 -4.42
C ILE A 68 6.76 -5.91 -3.99
N LYS A 69 5.44 -5.67 -3.88
CA LYS A 69 4.46 -6.71 -3.53
C LYS A 69 4.52 -7.88 -4.50
N HIS A 70 4.52 -7.61 -5.81
CA HIS A 70 4.53 -8.68 -6.82
C HIS A 70 5.81 -9.51 -6.75
N TRP A 71 6.96 -8.88 -6.51
CA TRP A 71 8.25 -9.57 -6.51
C TRP A 71 8.63 -10.13 -5.13
N MET A 72 7.89 -9.77 -4.08
CA MET A 72 8.20 -10.19 -2.71
C MET A 72 8.26 -11.71 -2.57
N CYS A 73 7.25 -12.42 -3.09
CA CYS A 73 7.18 -13.87 -2.99
C CYS A 73 8.32 -14.55 -3.76
N ASP A 74 8.67 -14.05 -4.95
CA ASP A 74 9.76 -14.58 -5.76
C ASP A 74 11.12 -14.37 -5.08
N VAL A 75 11.31 -13.21 -4.45
CA VAL A 75 12.52 -12.88 -3.71
C VAL A 75 12.63 -13.71 -2.42
N ASP A 76 11.54 -13.89 -1.68
CA ASP A 76 11.47 -14.77 -0.50
C ASP A 76 11.81 -16.22 -0.90
N TRP A 77 11.19 -16.72 -1.96
CA TRP A 77 11.45 -18.06 -2.50
C TRP A 77 12.91 -18.26 -2.93
N LEU A 78 13.47 -17.27 -3.63
CA LEU A 78 14.86 -17.32 -4.08
C LEU A 78 15.81 -17.26 -2.89
N TRP A 79 15.50 -16.41 -1.91
CA TRP A 79 16.28 -16.27 -0.69
C TRP A 79 16.32 -17.58 0.12
N ASP A 80 15.17 -18.23 0.32
CA ASP A 80 15.11 -19.50 1.04
C ASP A 80 15.95 -20.60 0.38
N ARG A 81 16.03 -20.61 -0.96
CA ARG A 81 16.81 -21.60 -1.73
C ARG A 81 18.29 -21.28 -1.88
N THR A 82 18.67 -20.01 -1.76
CA THR A 82 20.06 -19.56 -1.99
C THR A 82 20.79 -19.20 -0.69
N ARG A 83 20.11 -19.28 0.46
CA ARG A 83 20.71 -19.07 1.78
C ARG A 83 21.79 -20.12 2.09
N ASN A 84 22.99 -19.64 2.38
CA ASN A 84 24.02 -20.41 3.09
C ASN A 84 23.90 -20.15 4.60
N LEU A 85 24.13 -21.19 5.42
CA LEU A 85 24.03 -21.16 6.89
C LEU A 85 24.84 -20.01 7.55
N HIS A 86 25.83 -19.48 6.84
CA HIS A 86 26.80 -18.49 7.32
C HIS A 86 26.50 -17.04 6.94
N THR A 87 25.59 -16.79 5.99
CA THR A 87 25.07 -15.44 5.69
C THR A 87 23.72 -15.26 6.37
N LYS A 88 23.72 -15.34 7.70
CA LYS A 88 22.65 -14.75 8.53
C LYS A 88 22.76 -13.23 8.46
N SER A 89 22.60 -12.64 7.29
CA SER A 89 22.50 -11.19 7.18
C SER A 89 21.04 -10.82 7.36
N THR A 90 20.73 -10.27 8.52
CA THR A 90 19.59 -9.38 8.77
C THR A 90 19.62 -8.30 7.68
N HIS A 91 18.98 -8.55 6.54
CA HIS A 91 18.99 -7.61 5.42
C HIS A 91 17.81 -6.65 5.63
N PRO A 92 18.02 -5.32 5.67
CA PRO A 92 16.95 -4.31 5.90
C PRO A 92 15.75 -4.39 4.96
N TRP A 93 15.92 -5.09 3.85
CA TRP A 93 14.87 -5.45 2.89
C TRP A 93 13.77 -6.28 3.53
N PHE A 94 14.12 -7.30 4.32
CA PHE A 94 13.13 -8.17 4.96
C PHE A 94 12.35 -7.42 6.04
N ASP A 95 13.00 -6.50 6.76
CA ASP A 95 12.31 -5.62 7.72
C ASP A 95 11.31 -4.71 6.99
N THR A 96 11.73 -4.08 5.89
CA THR A 96 10.81 -3.24 5.08
C THR A 96 9.69 -4.04 4.41
N MET A 97 9.93 -5.30 4.08
CA MET A 97 8.92 -6.21 3.55
C MET A 97 7.92 -6.65 4.62
N ALA A 98 8.38 -6.92 5.84
CA ALA A 98 7.52 -7.22 6.97
C ALA A 98 6.57 -6.05 7.25
N ASP A 99 7.10 -4.83 7.34
CA ASP A 99 6.30 -3.60 7.51
C ASP A 99 5.29 -3.38 6.37
N LEU A 100 5.68 -3.69 5.13
CA LEU A 100 4.76 -3.60 3.99
C LEU A 100 3.65 -4.64 4.11
N ARG A 101 3.99 -5.88 4.45
CA ARG A 101 3.06 -7.00 4.62
C ARG A 101 2.02 -6.68 5.70
N GLU A 102 2.44 -6.18 6.86
CA GLU A 102 1.57 -5.78 7.96
C GLU A 102 0.55 -4.73 7.51
N ARG A 103 1.02 -3.61 6.92
CA ARG A 103 0.13 -2.57 6.37
C ARG A 103 -0.86 -3.09 5.33
N TYR A 104 -0.48 -4.09 4.53
CA TYR A 104 -1.40 -4.70 3.57
C TYR A 104 -2.47 -5.58 4.24
N HIS A 105 -2.12 -6.31 5.30
CA HIS A 105 -3.09 -7.11 6.05
C HIS A 105 -4.08 -6.18 6.75
N GLU A 106 -3.61 -5.10 7.36
CA GLU A 106 -4.47 -4.05 7.95
C GLU A 106 -5.40 -3.44 6.90
N ASN A 107 -4.87 -3.03 5.74
CA ASN A 107 -5.70 -2.45 4.68
C ASN A 107 -6.70 -3.46 4.09
N SER A 108 -6.36 -4.75 4.02
CA SER A 108 -7.26 -5.81 3.55
C SER A 108 -8.39 -6.06 4.54
N ILE A 109 -8.09 -6.09 5.84
CA ILE A 109 -9.10 -6.26 6.90
C ILE A 109 -10.03 -5.06 6.92
N ASN A 110 -9.47 -3.84 6.91
CA ASN A 110 -10.25 -2.61 6.84
C ASN A 110 -11.13 -2.56 5.56
N SER A 111 -10.65 -3.10 4.44
CA SER A 111 -11.44 -3.19 3.21
C SER A 111 -12.61 -4.15 3.33
N ILE A 112 -12.45 -5.26 4.07
CA ILE A 112 -13.53 -6.22 4.32
C ILE A 112 -14.54 -5.62 5.28
N ASP A 113 -14.09 -4.98 6.37
CA ASP A 113 -14.96 -4.31 7.33
C ASP A 113 -15.77 -3.19 6.67
N ASN A 114 -15.12 -2.36 5.85
CA ASN A 114 -15.82 -1.32 5.06
C ASN A 114 -16.84 -1.93 4.07
N ALA A 115 -16.52 -3.09 3.47
CA ALA A 115 -17.45 -3.79 2.58
C ALA A 115 -18.63 -4.40 3.36
N MET A 116 -18.40 -4.91 4.56
CA MET A 116 -19.45 -5.41 5.46
C MET A 116 -20.34 -4.27 5.97
N GLU A 117 -19.78 -3.11 6.29
CA GLU A 117 -20.53 -1.90 6.66
C GLU A 117 -21.41 -1.42 5.48
N LEU A 118 -20.88 -1.44 4.26
CA LEU A 118 -21.64 -1.09 3.05
C LEU A 118 -22.77 -2.10 2.75
N LEU A 119 -22.57 -3.37 3.11
CA LEU A 119 -23.59 -4.41 3.07
C LEU A 119 -24.55 -4.35 4.27
N GLY A 120 -24.46 -3.30 5.09
CA GLY A 120 -25.30 -3.01 6.25
C GLY A 120 -26.72 -3.49 6.01
N PHE A 121 -27.00 -4.64 6.62
CA PHE A 121 -28.29 -5.31 6.56
C PHE A 121 -29.32 -4.31 7.08
N ASP A 122 -30.10 -3.74 6.17
CA ASP A 122 -31.29 -2.98 6.48
C ASP A 122 -32.22 -3.96 7.20
N SER A 123 -32.06 -4.03 8.52
CA SER A 123 -32.70 -4.98 9.42
C SER A 123 -34.12 -4.49 9.71
N ASN A 124 -34.85 -4.09 8.67
CA ASN A 124 -36.29 -4.01 8.75
C ASN A 124 -36.81 -5.40 8.41
N PRO A 125 -37.41 -6.11 9.38
CA PRO A 125 -38.01 -7.40 9.10
C PRO A 125 -39.07 -7.19 8.00
N PRO A 126 -39.07 -7.98 6.92
CA PRO A 126 -40.19 -7.97 6.00
C PRO A 126 -41.42 -8.42 6.78
N ASP A 127 -42.49 -7.60 6.72
CA ASP A 127 -43.79 -7.90 7.28
C ASP A 127 -44.17 -9.37 7.01
N GLU A 128 -44.66 -10.02 8.05
CA GLU A 128 -45.08 -11.41 8.11
C GLU A 128 -45.93 -11.78 6.88
N VAL A 129 -45.37 -12.55 5.95
CA VAL A 129 -46.17 -13.30 4.97
C VAL A 129 -46.47 -14.68 5.55
N GLU A 130 -47.70 -14.77 6.01
CA GLU A 130 -48.41 -15.96 6.46
C GLU A 130 -48.36 -17.09 5.41
N GLY A 131 -47.77 -18.22 5.81
CA GLY A 131 -48.05 -19.55 5.26
C GLY A 131 -47.23 -19.99 4.04
N VAL A 132 -46.39 -21.01 4.23
CA VAL A 132 -46.63 -22.38 3.74
C VAL A 132 -45.51 -23.31 4.26
N SER A 133 -45.95 -24.51 4.60
CA SER A 133 -45.33 -25.60 5.37
C SER A 133 -44.01 -26.16 4.82
N ASP A 134 -43.27 -26.73 5.78
CA ASP A 134 -42.04 -27.52 5.69
C ASP A 134 -41.92 -28.49 4.51
N GLU A 135 -40.71 -28.59 3.95
CA GLU A 135 -40.10 -29.87 3.59
C GLU A 135 -38.57 -29.72 3.48
N ALA A 136 -37.87 -30.32 4.44
CA ALA A 136 -36.42 -30.44 4.48
C ALA A 136 -35.94 -31.54 3.52
N GLN A 137 -34.83 -31.32 2.80
CA GLN A 137 -33.85 -32.36 2.45
C GLN A 137 -32.53 -31.79 1.87
N GLN A 138 -31.61 -31.52 2.78
CA GLN A 138 -30.23 -32.03 2.83
C GLN A 138 -29.55 -32.54 1.53
N SER A 139 -28.49 -31.84 1.10
CA SER A 139 -27.29 -32.50 0.54
C SER A 139 -26.03 -31.67 0.80
N ILE A 140 -25.21 -32.15 1.73
CA ILE A 140 -23.85 -31.72 2.00
C ILE A 140 -22.95 -32.24 0.87
N SER A 141 -22.04 -31.40 0.36
CA SER A 141 -20.70 -31.83 -0.03
C SER A 141 -19.75 -30.65 0.01
N ASN A 142 -18.81 -30.73 0.95
CA ASN A 142 -17.61 -29.92 1.07
C ASN A 142 -16.75 -30.09 -0.18
N ASP A 143 -16.10 -29.02 -0.64
CA ASP A 143 -14.77 -29.14 -1.21
C ASP A 143 -13.92 -27.92 -0.80
N GLU A 144 -12.70 -28.27 -0.42
CA GLU A 144 -11.76 -27.53 0.38
C GLU A 144 -11.03 -26.44 -0.43
N HIS A 145 -10.97 -25.24 0.16
CA HIS A 145 -9.77 -24.47 0.42
C HIS A 145 -8.54 -24.69 -0.50
N ASN A 146 -8.22 -23.65 -1.28
CA ASN A 146 -6.82 -23.24 -1.47
C ASN A 146 -6.76 -21.71 -1.46
N ASN A 147 -6.70 -21.14 -0.27
CA ASN A 147 -6.32 -19.76 -0.06
C ASN A 147 -4.94 -19.78 0.60
N CYS A 148 -3.91 -19.33 -0.11
CA CYS A 148 -2.56 -19.22 0.44
C CYS A 148 -2.51 -18.05 1.42
N THR A 149 -2.35 -18.39 2.70
CA THR A 149 -1.89 -17.54 3.80
C THR A 149 -0.44 -17.13 3.59
#